data_AF-A0A651EZQ5-F1
#
_entry.id   AF-A0A651EZQ5-F1
#
_cell.length_a   1.000
_cell.length_b   1.000
_cell.length_c   1.000
_cell.angle_alpha   90.00
_cell.angle_beta   90.00
_cell.angle_gamma   90.00
#
_symmetry.space_group_name_H-M   'P 1'
#
loop_
_entity.id
_entity.type
_entity.pdbx_description
1 polymer ?
#
loop_
_entity_poly.entity_id
_entity_poly.type
_entity_poly.pdbx_seq_one_letter_code
_entity_poly.pdbx_strand_id
1 'polypeptide(L)'
;MLAIESHRADHAMPPASLEALVPGYLAELPVDPNSPDGAPLRYRLLEPNHAEPVELDYLLWSVGSNGVDDGGVFTIGVPTSRRDAIPSGISALELMDRSFQRRGTLLTGDIILNMPTERLHQLIEAAQHEASNPD
;
A
#
# COMPACT_ATOMS: atom_id res chain seq x y z
N MET A 1 2.94 -4.59 16.11
CA MET A 1 2.42 -3.21 16.04
C MET A 1 1.64 -2.78 17.29
N LEU A 2 1.05 -3.68 18.09
CA LEU A 2 0.23 -3.31 19.25
C LEU A 2 0.89 -2.34 20.24
N ALA A 3 2.20 -2.47 20.53
CA ALA A 3 2.89 -1.58 21.47
C ALA A 3 2.96 -0.11 21.03
N ILE A 4 3.16 0.14 19.73
CA ILE A 4 3.17 1.49 19.15
C ILE A 4 1.79 2.13 19.32
N GLU A 5 0.74 1.34 19.08
CA GLU A 5 -0.65 1.77 19.19
C GLU A 5 -1.06 2.03 20.64
N SER A 6 -0.60 1.22 21.59
CA SER A 6 -0.80 1.47 23.02
C SER A 6 -0.12 2.79 23.45
N HIS A 7 1.12 3.03 23.02
CA HIS A 7 1.79 4.30 23.28
C HIS A 7 1.01 5.48 22.71
N ARG A 8 0.50 5.35 21.48
CA ARG A 8 -0.33 6.37 20.83
C ARG A 8 -1.64 6.61 21.58
N ALA A 9 -2.29 5.57 22.07
CA ALA A 9 -3.52 5.72 22.85
C ALA A 9 -3.29 6.51 24.14
N ASP A 10 -2.16 6.29 24.81
CA ASP A 10 -1.86 6.95 26.09
C ASP A 10 -1.31 8.38 25.91
N HIS A 11 -0.56 8.64 24.83
CA HIS A 11 0.15 9.91 24.61
C HIS A 11 -0.40 10.75 23.45
N ALA A 12 -1.48 10.30 22.80
CA ALA A 12 -2.06 10.86 21.57
C ALA A 12 -1.11 10.94 20.36
N MET A 13 0.11 10.42 20.46
CA MET A 13 1.11 10.43 19.40
C MET A 13 1.90 9.11 19.36
N PRO A 14 2.27 8.63 18.16
CA PRO A 14 3.23 7.53 18.04
C PRO A 14 4.58 7.91 18.70
N PRO A 15 5.34 6.91 19.18
CA PRO A 15 6.62 7.18 19.84
C PRO A 15 7.63 7.77 18.85
N ALA A 16 8.51 8.65 19.33
CA ALA A 16 9.56 9.22 18.49
C ALA A 16 10.59 8.17 18.00
N SER A 17 10.75 7.07 18.75
CA SER A 17 11.61 5.95 18.41
C SER A 17 11.11 4.67 19.08
N LEU A 18 11.58 3.49 18.63
CA LEU A 18 11.14 2.22 19.23
C LEU A 18 11.60 2.08 20.69
N GLU A 19 12.76 2.63 21.04
CA GLU A 19 13.32 2.59 22.40
C GLU A 19 12.38 3.21 23.43
N ALA A 20 11.56 4.19 23.04
CA ALA A 20 10.56 4.80 23.92
C ALA A 20 9.46 3.82 24.38
N LEU A 21 9.32 2.67 23.70
CA LEU A 21 8.39 1.62 24.11
C LEU A 21 8.93 0.76 25.26
N VAL A 22 10.24 0.82 25.53
CA VAL A 22 10.90 0.04 26.58
C VAL A 22 11.17 0.95 27.80
N PRO A 23 10.97 0.47 29.04
CA PRO A 23 10.41 -0.84 29.42
C PRO A 23 8.88 -0.87 29.56
N GLY A 24 8.19 0.23 29.23
CA GLY A 24 6.77 0.43 29.59
C GLY A 24 5.79 -0.45 28.82
N TYR A 25 5.94 -0.54 27.50
CA TYR A 25 5.06 -1.31 26.61
C TYR A 25 5.68 -2.62 26.16
N LEU A 26 7.01 -2.67 26.10
CA LEU A 26 7.81 -3.84 25.73
C LEU A 26 8.90 -4.06 26.78
N ALA A 27 9.21 -5.33 27.07
CA ALA A 27 10.35 -5.68 27.92
C ALA A 27 11.68 -5.35 27.24
N GLU A 28 11.77 -5.59 25.93
CA GLU A 28 12.91 -5.27 25.07
C GLU A 28 12.44 -5.10 23.62
N LEU A 29 13.31 -4.55 22.76
CA LEU A 29 12.98 -4.40 21.34
C LEU A 29 13.09 -5.73 20.59
N PRO A 30 12.10 -6.07 19.75
CA PRO A 30 12.17 -7.29 18.95
C PRO A 30 13.31 -7.20 17.92
N VAL A 31 14.16 -8.22 17.92
CA VAL A 31 15.22 -8.42 16.94
C VAL A 31 14.60 -8.68 15.56
N ASP A 32 15.17 -8.06 14.53
CA ASP A 32 14.82 -8.31 13.15
C ASP A 32 15.46 -9.63 12.66
N PRO A 33 14.66 -10.64 12.26
CA PRO A 33 15.19 -11.94 11.80
C PRO A 33 16.07 -11.85 10.55
N ASN A 34 15.89 -10.81 9.73
CA ASN A 34 16.66 -10.60 8.51
C ASN A 34 17.84 -9.66 8.70
N SER A 35 18.01 -9.08 9.90
CA SER A 35 19.17 -8.23 10.17
C SER A 35 20.42 -9.11 10.35
N PRO A 36 21.47 -8.91 9.53
CA PRO A 36 22.68 -9.72 9.62
C PRO A 36 23.42 -9.55 10.96
N ASP A 37 23.25 -8.39 11.60
CA ASP A 37 23.89 -8.06 12.88
C ASP A 37 22.97 -8.27 14.09
N GLY A 38 21.78 -8.87 13.88
CA GLY A 38 20.79 -9.06 14.93
C GLY A 38 20.21 -7.75 15.49
N ALA A 39 20.18 -6.70 14.68
CA ALA A 39 19.63 -5.41 15.10
C ALA A 39 18.09 -5.49 15.22
N PRO A 40 17.45 -4.61 16.01
CA PRO A 40 15.99 -4.54 16.10
C PRO A 40 15.33 -4.14 14.77
N LEU A 41 14.01 -4.34 14.70
CA LEU A 41 13.19 -3.79 13.62
C LEU A 41 13.43 -2.28 13.43
N ARG A 42 13.26 -1.80 12.20
CA ARG A 42 13.49 -0.41 11.82
C ARG A 42 12.19 0.38 11.85
N TYR A 43 12.30 1.64 12.24
CA TYR A 43 11.15 2.51 12.45
C TYR A 43 11.46 3.95 12.05
N ARG A 44 10.47 4.63 11.49
CA ARG A 44 10.49 6.09 11.30
C ARG A 44 9.07 6.65 11.34
N LEU A 45 8.95 7.87 11.86
CA LEU A 45 7.75 8.68 11.67
C LEU A 45 7.67 9.15 10.22
N LEU A 46 6.46 9.26 9.71
CA LEU A 46 6.18 9.83 8.41
C LEU A 46 5.63 11.24 8.60
N GLU A 47 5.97 12.12 7.67
CA GLU A 47 5.42 13.47 7.66
C GLU A 47 3.93 13.45 7.25
N PRO A 48 3.14 14.44 7.68
CA PRO A 48 1.78 14.61 7.17
C PRO A 48 1.79 14.70 5.64
N ASN A 49 0.91 13.93 4.98
CA ASN A 49 0.83 13.83 3.51
C ASN A 49 2.05 13.17 2.83
N HIS A 50 2.74 12.25 3.51
CA HIS A 50 3.81 11.46 2.89
C HIS A 50 3.34 10.73 1.63
N ALA A 51 4.27 10.48 0.71
CA ALA A 51 3.99 9.80 -0.56
C ALA A 51 3.92 8.26 -0.44
N GLU A 52 4.26 7.70 0.72
CA GLU A 52 4.21 6.25 0.94
C GLU A 52 2.78 5.72 0.87
N PRO A 53 2.55 4.52 0.30
CA PRO A 53 1.23 3.93 0.11
C PRO A 53 0.70 3.27 1.40
N VAL A 54 0.87 3.92 2.54
CA VAL A 54 0.40 3.46 3.86
C VAL A 54 -0.52 4.53 4.46
N GLU A 55 -1.50 4.13 5.28
CA GLU A 55 -2.38 5.09 5.97
C GLU A 55 -1.88 5.46 7.37
N LEU A 56 -0.74 4.92 7.79
CA LEU A 56 -0.17 5.13 9.12
C LEU A 56 0.84 6.28 9.08
N ASP A 57 0.87 7.08 10.15
CA ASP A 57 1.84 8.18 10.32
C ASP A 57 3.27 7.71 10.65
N TYR A 58 3.55 6.42 10.47
CA TYR A 58 4.84 5.80 10.73
C TYR A 58 5.05 4.59 9.83
N LEU A 59 6.32 4.25 9.63
CA LEU A 59 6.74 3.02 8.97
C LEU A 59 7.50 2.13 9.95
N LEU A 60 7.17 0.85 9.97
CA LEU A 60 7.90 -0.20 10.70
C LEU A 60 8.27 -1.29 9.70
N TRP A 61 9.56 -1.58 9.56
CA TRP A 61 10.04 -2.55 8.56
C TRP A 61 11.15 -3.45 9.11
N SER A 62 11.33 -4.55 8.39
CA SER A 62 12.45 -5.48 8.52
C SER A 62 13.38 -5.26 7.33
N VAL A 63 14.67 -5.48 7.53
CA VAL A 63 15.68 -5.56 6.49
C VAL A 63 15.28 -6.63 5.48
N GLY A 64 15.61 -6.42 4.20
CA GLY A 64 15.32 -7.41 3.15
C GLY A 64 16.01 -8.75 3.44
N SER A 65 15.48 -9.85 2.88
CA SER A 65 16.09 -11.18 3.03
C SER A 65 17.49 -11.29 2.41
N ASN A 66 17.90 -10.30 1.62
CA ASN A 66 19.25 -10.10 1.11
C ASN A 66 20.20 -9.44 2.14
N GLY A 67 19.71 -9.09 3.33
CA GLY A 67 20.47 -8.38 4.37
C GLY A 67 20.69 -6.89 4.09
N VAL A 68 20.05 -6.33 3.05
CA VAL A 68 20.17 -4.93 2.67
C VAL A 68 18.96 -4.15 3.20
N ASP A 69 19.24 -3.03 3.86
CA ASP A 69 18.20 -2.11 4.33
C ASP A 69 17.89 -1.10 3.23
N ASP A 70 16.77 -1.30 2.54
CA ASP A 70 16.27 -0.41 1.51
C ASP A 70 15.41 0.74 2.09
N GLY A 71 15.50 1.01 3.41
CA GLY A 71 14.80 2.12 4.07
C GLY A 71 13.28 1.93 4.15
N GLY A 72 12.82 0.69 4.10
CA GLY A 72 11.40 0.35 4.12
C GLY A 72 10.66 0.64 2.81
N VAL A 73 11.39 0.84 1.71
CA VAL A 73 10.78 1.00 0.39
C VAL A 73 10.17 -0.33 -0.06
N PHE A 74 8.84 -0.40 -0.07
CA PHE A 74 8.12 -1.52 -0.66
C PHE A 74 7.82 -1.20 -2.14
N THR A 75 8.63 -1.72 -3.05
CA THR A 75 8.19 -1.75 -4.45
C THR A 75 7.07 -2.78 -4.54
N ILE A 76 5.82 -2.33 -4.71
CA ILE A 76 4.74 -3.21 -5.15
C ILE A 76 5.15 -3.64 -6.57
N GLY A 77 5.86 -4.77 -6.65
CA GLY A 77 6.14 -5.40 -7.91
C GLY A 77 4.81 -5.78 -8.53
N VAL A 78 4.31 -4.97 -9.46
CA VAL A 78 3.41 -5.48 -10.48
C VAL A 78 4.20 -6.65 -11.11
N PRO A 79 3.76 -7.91 -10.98
CA PRO A 79 4.54 -9.04 -11.46
C PRO A 79 4.61 -8.97 -12.99
N THR A 80 5.67 -8.38 -13.54
CA THR A 80 5.91 -8.32 -14.99
C THR A 80 6.60 -9.58 -15.53
N SER A 81 6.66 -10.67 -14.75
CA SER A 81 7.15 -11.96 -15.25
C SER A 81 6.04 -12.99 -15.38
N ARG A 82 5.40 -13.00 -16.55
CA ARG A 82 5.04 -14.25 -17.21
C ARG A 82 5.84 -14.32 -18.50
N ARG A 83 6.42 -15.49 -18.78
CA ARG A 83 7.34 -15.81 -19.88
C ARG A 83 6.83 -15.58 -21.31
N ASP A 84 5.79 -14.78 -21.53
CA ASP A 84 5.24 -14.55 -22.85
C ASP A 84 5.37 -13.08 -23.22
N ALA A 85 6.19 -12.83 -24.22
CA ALA A 85 6.26 -11.56 -24.92
C ALA A 85 4.84 -11.05 -25.21
N ILE A 86 4.53 -9.82 -24.79
CA ILE A 86 3.49 -9.05 -25.46
C ILE A 86 4.05 -8.80 -26.86
N PRO A 87 3.46 -9.36 -27.94
CA PRO A 87 3.87 -8.95 -29.28
C PRO A 87 3.64 -7.45 -29.41
N SER A 88 4.68 -6.73 -29.85
CA SER A 88 4.67 -5.29 -30.03
C SER A 88 3.45 -4.89 -30.88
N GLY A 89 2.42 -4.32 -30.24
CA GLY A 89 1.20 -3.93 -30.93
C GLY A 89 -0.10 -3.98 -30.13
N ILE A 90 -0.12 -4.47 -28.88
CA ILE A 90 -1.34 -4.45 -28.04
C ILE A 90 -1.08 -3.64 -26.78
N SER A 91 -1.79 -2.52 -26.62
CA SER A 91 -1.73 -1.69 -25.42
C SER A 91 -2.45 -2.38 -24.25
N ALA A 92 -1.99 -2.14 -23.02
CA ALA A 92 -2.58 -2.70 -21.79
C ALA A 92 -4.09 -2.43 -21.66
N LEU A 93 -4.58 -1.35 -22.28
CA LEU A 93 -6.00 -1.01 -22.37
C LEU A 93 -6.82 -2.01 -23.21
N GLU A 94 -6.22 -2.60 -24.24
CA GLU A 94 -6.90 -3.47 -25.20
C GLU A 94 -7.02 -4.92 -24.69
N LEU A 95 -6.17 -5.31 -23.73
CA LEU A 95 -6.29 -6.58 -22.98
C LEU A 95 -7.44 -6.55 -21.96
N MET A 96 -7.79 -5.36 -21.45
CA MET A 96 -8.88 -5.16 -20.50
C MET A 96 -10.25 -5.22 -21.20
N ASP A 97 -10.36 -4.76 -22.45
CA ASP A 97 -11.61 -4.76 -23.22
C ASP A 97 -12.06 -6.17 -23.65
N ARG A 98 -11.13 -7.02 -24.09
CA ARG A 98 -11.47 -8.39 -24.56
C ARG A 98 -11.75 -9.41 -23.45
N SER A 99 -11.38 -9.09 -22.22
CA SER A 99 -11.66 -9.91 -21.04
C SER A 99 -13.14 -9.79 -20.61
N PHE A 100 -13.84 -8.78 -21.10
CA PHE A 100 -15.21 -8.46 -20.69
C PHE A 100 -16.28 -9.31 -21.39
N GLN A 101 -16.01 -9.88 -22.57
CA GLN A 101 -17.05 -10.53 -23.39
C GLN A 101 -17.32 -12.02 -23.09
N ARG A 102 -16.53 -12.71 -22.25
CA ARG A 102 -16.77 -14.13 -21.95
C ARG A 102 -16.65 -14.42 -20.46
N ARG A 103 -17.83 -14.49 -19.83
CA ARG A 103 -18.15 -14.95 -18.47
C ARG A 103 -18.17 -13.85 -17.41
N GLY A 104 -19.33 -13.20 -17.34
CA GLY A 104 -20.10 -12.97 -16.12
C GLY A 104 -19.35 -12.79 -14.80
N THR A 105 -19.39 -11.55 -14.32
CA THR A 105 -19.44 -11.18 -12.91
C THR A 105 -18.21 -11.51 -12.07
N LEU A 106 -17.26 -10.58 -12.03
CA LEU A 106 -16.57 -10.16 -10.80
C LEU A 106 -16.30 -8.66 -10.91
N LEU A 107 -17.25 -7.86 -10.44
CA LEU A 107 -16.98 -6.49 -10.00
C LEU A 107 -16.07 -6.61 -8.76
N THR A 108 -14.76 -6.54 -8.97
CA THR A 108 -13.78 -6.48 -7.88
C THR A 108 -14.07 -5.23 -7.06
N GLY A 109 -14.44 -5.45 -5.80
CA GLY A 109 -14.93 -4.45 -4.86
C GLY A 109 -13.90 -3.47 -4.30
N ASP A 110 -12.77 -3.24 -4.98
CA ASP A 110 -11.66 -2.46 -4.42
C ASP A 110 -11.56 -1.03 -4.95
N ILE A 111 -12.37 -0.63 -5.94
CA ILE A 111 -12.31 0.74 -6.50
C ILE A 111 -13.50 1.61 -6.03
N ILE A 112 -14.54 1.03 -5.45
CA ILE A 112 -15.74 1.79 -5.03
C ILE A 112 -15.66 2.29 -3.57
N LEU A 113 -14.80 1.73 -2.73
CA LEU A 113 -14.87 1.98 -1.28
C LEU A 113 -14.15 3.23 -0.76
N ASN A 114 -13.47 4.01 -1.62
CA ASN A 114 -12.76 5.22 -1.14
C ASN A 114 -12.85 6.46 -2.05
N MET A 115 -13.90 6.57 -2.87
CA MET A 115 -14.21 7.83 -3.55
C MET A 115 -15.20 8.67 -2.72
N PRO A 116 -14.97 9.98 -2.53
CA PRO A 116 -15.98 10.85 -1.95
C PRO A 116 -17.22 10.84 -2.85
N THR A 117 -18.41 10.80 -2.23
CA THR A 117 -19.70 10.59 -2.93
C THR A 117 -19.94 11.59 -4.07
N GLU A 118 -19.36 12.78 -3.99
CA GLU A 118 -19.44 13.81 -5.04
C GLU A 118 -18.71 13.42 -6.33
N ARG A 119 -17.58 12.71 -6.23
CA ARG A 119 -16.84 12.19 -7.40
C ARG A 119 -17.57 11.02 -8.06
N LEU A 120 -18.31 10.22 -7.27
CA LEU A 120 -19.12 9.13 -7.80
C LEU A 120 -20.28 9.66 -8.66
N HIS A 121 -20.97 10.72 -8.21
CA HIS A 121 -22.03 11.34 -9.02
C HIS A 121 -21.50 11.97 -10.31
N GLN A 122 -20.37 12.69 -10.26
CA GLN A 122 -19.78 13.29 -11.46
C GLN A 122 -19.35 12.25 -12.50
N LEU A 123 -18.84 11.09 -12.07
CA LEU A 123 -18.48 10.00 -12.98
C LEU A 123 -19.71 9.32 -13.59
N ILE A 124 -20.78 9.17 -12.82
CA ILE A 124 -22.03 8.60 -13.32
C ILE A 124 -22.68 9.53 -14.35
N GLU A 125 -22.69 10.85 -14.11
CA GLU A 125 -23.22 11.82 -15.07
C GLU A 125 -22.36 11.91 -16.34
N ALA A 126 -21.03 11.92 -16.22
CA ALA A 126 -20.13 11.94 -17.37
C ALA A 126 -20.31 10.71 -18.27
N ALA A 127 -20.43 9.52 -17.66
CA ALA A 127 -20.64 8.27 -18.39
C ALA A 127 -22.02 8.23 -19.09
N GLN A 128 -23.05 8.87 -18.53
CA GLN A 128 -24.36 8.96 -19.16
C GLN A 128 -24.39 9.95 -20.34
N HIS A 129 -23.60 11.01 -20.27
CA HIS A 129 -23.51 12.02 -21.32
C HIS A 129 -22.72 11.52 -22.55
N GLU A 130 -21.66 10.73 -22.31
CA GLU A 130 -20.82 10.15 -23.38
C GLU A 130 -21.56 9.05 -24.16
N ALA A 131 -22.48 8.33 -23.53
CA ALA A 131 -23.31 7.33 -24.18
C ALA A 131 -24.42 7.90 -25.09
N SER A 132 -24.68 9.22 -25.04
CA SER A 132 -25.74 9.87 -25.83
C SER A 132 -25.25 10.59 -27.10
N ASN A 133 -23.95 10.66 -27.37
CA ASN A 133 -23.43 11.29 -28.59
C ASN A 133 -22.34 10.45 -29.26
N PRO A 134 -22.72 9.40 -30.02
CA PRO A 134 -21.78 8.72 -30.88
C PRO A 134 -21.61 9.55 -32.17
N ASP A 135 -20.53 10.32 -32.25
CA ASP A 135 -19.97 10.76 -33.55
C ASP A 135 -19.29 9.57 -34.25
#